data_AF-A0AAW0DEH4-F1
#
_entry.id   AF-A0AAW0DEH4-F1
#
_cell.length_a   1.000
_cell.length_b   1.000
_cell.length_c   1.000
_cell.angle_alpha   90.00
_cell.angle_beta   90.00
_cell.angle_gamma   90.00
#
_symmetry.space_group_name_H-M   'P 1'
#
loop_
_entity.id
_entity.type
_entity.pdbx_description
1 polymer ?
#
loop_
_entity_poly.entity_id
_entity_poly.type
_entity_poly.pdbx_seq_one_letter_code
_entity_poly.pdbx_strand_id
1 'polypeptide(L)'
;MDRLSSDEEELYAMTPDQSSRYRTTYSRRGVKAAIRAPPSASDAPGVVYWLKKTSPDGSVEWKAGRTNDSRRRLREWRRQCRRSRIKLVHETPTRYAKKLERALHRFLKTADVWKQPCACQSCRVKHREEFEVERIGGVEKAIKVTRLIGKIVDSK
;
A
#
# COMPACT_ATOMS: atom_id res chain seq x y z
N MET A 1 -7.83 26.44 13.87
CA MET A 1 -7.37 25.57 12.77
C MET A 1 -6.19 24.77 13.29
N ASP A 2 -6.29 23.45 13.37
CA ASP A 2 -5.14 22.62 13.76
C ASP A 2 -4.03 22.72 12.70
N ARG A 3 -2.84 23.16 13.12
CA ARG A 3 -1.64 23.11 12.27
C ARG A 3 -1.34 21.65 11.92
N LEU A 4 -1.01 21.39 10.66
CA LEU A 4 -0.56 20.06 10.22
C LEU A 4 0.82 19.78 10.82
N SER A 5 1.11 18.52 11.11
CA SER A 5 2.49 18.12 11.42
C SER A 5 3.35 18.14 10.15
N SER A 6 4.67 18.25 10.30
CA SER A 6 5.62 18.16 9.17
C SER A 6 5.44 16.87 8.35
N ASP A 7 5.20 15.73 9.01
CA ASP A 7 4.91 14.45 8.31
C ASP A 7 3.58 14.51 7.53
N GLU A 8 2.54 15.18 8.06
CA GLU A 8 1.27 15.37 7.36
C GLU A 8 1.46 16.27 6.13
N GLU A 9 2.22 17.36 6.24
CA GLU A 9 2.53 18.25 5.12
C GLU A 9 3.28 17.52 4.00
N GLU A 10 4.32 16.76 4.35
CA GLU A 10 5.12 15.98 3.40
C GLU A 10 4.26 14.92 2.69
N LEU A 11 3.49 14.13 3.44
CA LEU A 11 2.59 13.12 2.87
C LEU A 11 1.61 13.73 1.87
N TYR A 12 1.05 14.89 2.22
CA TYR A 12 0.08 15.55 1.39
C TYR A 12 0.69 16.22 0.15
N ALA A 13 1.93 16.69 0.22
CA ALA A 13 2.68 17.14 -0.95
C ALA A 13 2.98 15.99 -1.92
N MET A 14 3.14 14.77 -1.39
CA MET A 14 3.36 13.55 -2.19
C MET A 14 2.07 12.96 -2.78
N THR A 15 0.90 13.41 -2.33
CA THR A 15 -0.39 12.92 -2.84
C THR A 15 -0.67 13.63 -4.16
N PRO A 16 -0.85 12.90 -5.29
CA PRO A 16 -1.14 13.52 -6.57
C PRO A 16 -2.37 14.42 -6.48
N ASP A 17 -2.25 15.66 -6.98
CA ASP A 17 -3.41 16.51 -7.21
C ASP A 17 -4.15 16.00 -8.44
N GLN A 18 -5.48 15.96 -8.42
CA GLN A 18 -6.27 15.30 -9.46
C GLN A 18 -6.10 16.02 -10.82
N SER A 19 -5.15 15.59 -11.64
CA SER A 19 -5.05 15.99 -13.06
C SER A 19 -5.53 14.90 -14.03
N SER A 20 -6.03 13.77 -13.53
CA SER A 20 -6.58 12.71 -14.37
C SER A 20 -8.06 12.96 -14.67
N ARG A 21 -8.41 12.99 -15.96
CA ARG A 21 -9.78 13.13 -16.50
C ARG A 21 -10.79 12.07 -16.01
N TYR A 22 -10.35 11.09 -15.22
CA TYR A 22 -11.20 10.11 -14.58
C TYR A 22 -11.52 10.55 -13.14
N ARG A 23 -12.76 11.02 -12.95
CA ARG A 23 -13.36 11.30 -11.64
C ARG A 23 -13.42 10.03 -10.78
N THR A 24 -12.31 9.65 -10.17
CA THR A 24 -12.35 8.70 -9.06
C THR A 24 -12.67 9.47 -7.79
N THR A 25 -13.57 8.92 -6.96
CA THR A 25 -14.03 9.46 -5.66
C THR A 25 -12.93 9.53 -4.58
N TYR A 26 -11.67 9.44 -4.96
CA TYR A 26 -10.51 9.26 -4.10
C TYR A 26 -9.62 10.51 -4.25
N SER A 27 -9.79 11.45 -3.31
CA SER A 27 -9.06 12.71 -3.26
C SER A 27 -8.11 12.75 -2.06
N ARG A 28 -7.19 13.74 -2.04
CA ARG A 28 -6.36 14.08 -0.88
C ARG A 28 -7.17 14.19 0.43
N ARG A 29 -8.42 14.67 0.35
CA ARG A 29 -9.36 14.68 1.49
C ARG A 29 -9.70 13.27 2.00
N GLY A 30 -9.86 12.30 1.10
CA GLY A 30 -10.11 10.91 1.45
C GLY A 30 -8.94 10.24 2.14
N VAL A 31 -7.70 10.54 1.74
CA VAL A 31 -6.48 10.07 2.44
C VAL A 31 -6.42 10.66 3.85
N LYS A 32 -6.62 11.98 3.97
CA LYS A 32 -6.70 12.67 5.26
C LYS A 32 -7.76 12.09 6.18
N ALA A 33 -8.95 11.82 5.65
CA ALA A 33 -10.03 11.20 6.40
C ALA A 33 -9.68 9.78 6.87
N ALA A 34 -9.03 8.96 6.03
CA ALA A 34 -8.61 7.61 6.41
C ALA A 34 -7.58 7.61 7.55
N ILE A 35 -6.64 8.57 7.55
CA ILE A 35 -5.61 8.72 8.58
C ILE A 35 -6.21 9.21 9.90
N ARG A 36 -7.15 10.17 9.83
CA ARG A 36 -7.80 10.77 10.99
C ARG A 36 -8.94 9.92 11.58
N ALA A 37 -9.43 8.92 10.84
CA ALA A 37 -10.44 8.01 11.34
C ALA A 37 -9.95 7.35 12.65
N PRO A 38 -10.82 7.20 13.66
CA PRO A 38 -10.45 6.49 14.88
C PRO A 38 -10.06 5.04 14.55
N PRO A 39 -9.19 4.41 15.35
CA PRO A 39 -8.93 2.98 15.22
C PRO A 39 -10.24 2.19 15.29
N SER A 40 -10.37 1.17 14.46
CA SER A 40 -11.48 0.21 14.53
C SER A 40 -11.24 -0.80 15.65
N ALA A 41 -12.30 -1.44 16.16
CA ALA A 41 -12.18 -2.51 17.17
C ALA A 41 -11.30 -3.70 16.71
N SER A 42 -11.10 -3.83 15.40
CA SER A 42 -10.23 -4.86 14.79
C SER A 42 -8.83 -4.36 14.44
N ASP A 43 -8.50 -3.11 14.77
CA ASP A 43 -7.14 -2.61 14.60
C ASP A 43 -6.25 -3.23 15.69
N ALA A 44 -5.14 -3.80 15.26
CA ALA A 44 -4.21 -4.49 16.12
C ALA A 44 -2.77 -4.21 15.66
N PRO A 45 -1.79 -4.41 16.55
CA PRO A 45 -0.37 -4.37 16.17
C PRO A 45 -0.06 -5.35 15.05
N GLY A 46 0.84 -4.96 14.17
CA GLY A 46 1.29 -5.80 13.07
C GLY A 46 2.23 -5.07 12.13
N VAL A 47 2.31 -5.56 10.91
CA VAL A 47 3.21 -5.07 9.87
C VAL A 47 2.42 -4.83 8.60
N VAL A 48 2.63 -3.67 7.98
CA VAL A 48 2.30 -3.45 6.58
C VAL A 48 3.54 -3.72 5.74
N TYR A 49 3.41 -4.59 4.74
CA TYR A 49 4.53 -5.13 3.98
C TYR A 49 4.39 -4.81 2.49
N TRP A 50 5.54 -4.79 1.80
CA TRP A 50 5.65 -4.71 0.35
C TRP A 50 6.35 -5.93 -0.21
N LEU A 51 5.70 -6.63 -1.15
CA LEU A 51 6.29 -7.72 -1.93
C LEU A 51 6.55 -7.26 -3.36
N LYS A 52 7.71 -7.67 -3.90
CA LYS A 52 8.01 -7.67 -5.33
C LYS A 52 7.72 -9.06 -5.88
N LYS A 53 6.89 -9.13 -6.91
CA LYS A 53 6.65 -10.32 -7.72
C LYS A 53 7.25 -10.08 -9.10
N THR A 54 8.11 -10.99 -9.53
CA THR A 54 8.64 -11.01 -10.90
C THR A 54 8.13 -12.28 -11.57
N SER A 55 7.32 -12.11 -12.61
CA SER A 55 6.77 -13.21 -13.40
C SER A 55 7.81 -13.81 -14.36
N PRO A 56 7.57 -15.00 -14.92
CA PRO A 56 8.49 -15.64 -15.87
C PRO A 56 8.78 -14.79 -17.11
N ASP A 57 7.81 -14.00 -17.56
CA ASP A 57 7.93 -13.06 -18.69
C ASP A 57 8.72 -11.78 -18.34
N GLY A 58 9.27 -11.69 -17.12
CA GLY A 58 10.00 -10.53 -16.64
C GLY A 58 9.12 -9.40 -16.08
N SER A 59 7.78 -9.50 -16.19
CA SER A 59 6.89 -8.48 -15.67
C SER A 59 7.02 -8.36 -14.14
N VAL A 60 6.99 -7.11 -13.65
CA VAL A 60 7.11 -6.78 -12.23
C VAL A 60 5.79 -6.28 -11.69
N GLU A 61 5.38 -6.82 -10.55
CA GLU A 61 4.16 -6.45 -9.85
C GLU A 61 4.47 -6.24 -8.37
N TRP A 62 3.86 -5.20 -7.80
CA TRP A 62 4.06 -4.83 -6.42
C TRP A 62 2.80 -5.12 -5.62
N LYS A 63 2.94 -5.80 -4.49
CA LYS A 63 1.83 -6.04 -3.56
C LYS A 63 2.10 -5.36 -2.24
N ALA A 64 1.14 -4.56 -1.78
CA ALA A 64 1.08 -4.06 -0.42
C ALA A 64 -0.04 -4.76 0.35
N GLY A 65 0.19 -5.08 1.62
CA GLY A 65 -0.85 -5.59 2.51
C GLY A 65 -0.40 -5.63 3.96
N ARG A 66 -1.28 -6.04 4.86
CA ARG A 66 -0.96 -6.23 6.29
C ARG A 66 -0.85 -7.69 6.70
N THR A 67 -0.08 -7.93 7.75
CA THR A 67 0.07 -9.25 8.39
C THR A 67 0.61 -9.09 9.82
N ASN A 68 0.48 -10.12 10.64
CA ASN A 68 1.22 -10.26 11.89
C ASN A 68 2.54 -11.03 11.71
N ASP A 69 2.70 -11.75 10.60
CA ASP A 69 3.91 -12.49 10.24
C ASP A 69 4.15 -12.37 8.73
N SER A 70 5.12 -11.53 8.36
CA SER A 70 5.50 -11.27 6.97
C SER A 70 6.26 -12.43 6.33
N ARG A 71 7.03 -13.19 7.12
CA ARG A 71 7.80 -14.35 6.65
C ARG A 71 6.85 -15.48 6.28
N ARG A 72 5.82 -15.74 7.10
CA ARG A 72 4.74 -16.68 6.77
C ARG A 72 4.02 -16.24 5.50
N ARG A 73 3.68 -14.96 5.39
CA ARG A 73 3.02 -14.41 4.20
C ARG A 73 3.88 -14.55 2.94
N LEU A 74 5.18 -14.29 3.03
CA LEU A 74 6.13 -14.51 1.92
C LEU A 74 6.15 -15.99 1.49
N ARG A 75 6.18 -16.93 2.43
CA ARG A 75 6.13 -18.38 2.12
C ARG A 75 4.81 -18.77 1.43
N GLU A 76 3.67 -18.27 1.91
CA GLU A 76 2.37 -18.49 1.26
C GLU A 76 2.37 -18.00 -0.18
N TRP A 77 2.85 -16.78 -0.43
CA TRP A 77 2.92 -16.22 -1.77
C TRP A 77 3.85 -17.01 -2.70
N ARG A 78 5.01 -17.46 -2.21
CA ARG A 78 5.91 -18.35 -2.97
C ARG A 78 5.25 -19.69 -3.30
N ARG A 79 4.45 -20.24 -2.39
CA ARG A 79 3.72 -21.50 -2.62
C ARG A 79 2.58 -21.34 -3.62
N GLN A 80 1.87 -20.21 -3.59
CA GLN A 80 0.79 -19.91 -4.52
C GLN A 80 1.34 -19.61 -5.92
N CYS A 81 2.33 -18.71 -6.03
CA CYS A 81 2.88 -18.24 -7.30
C CYS A 81 4.23 -18.89 -7.61
N ARG A 82 4.25 -20.22 -7.74
CA ARG A 82 5.49 -21.02 -7.83
C ARG A 82 6.44 -20.66 -8.98
N ARG A 83 5.91 -20.16 -10.09
CA ARG A 83 6.71 -19.76 -11.25
C ARG A 83 7.21 -18.32 -11.15
N SER A 84 6.68 -17.54 -10.22
CA SER A 84 7.10 -16.16 -10.01
C SER A 84 8.16 -16.07 -8.90
N ARG A 85 9.13 -15.17 -9.07
CA ARG A 85 10.07 -14.82 -8.00
C ARG A 85 9.43 -13.81 -7.07
N ILE A 86 9.15 -14.22 -5.83
CA ILE A 86 8.59 -13.34 -4.79
C ILE A 86 9.65 -12.95 -3.77
N LYS A 87 9.80 -11.64 -3.55
CA LYS A 87 10.69 -11.06 -2.52
C LYS A 87 9.91 -10.13 -1.61
N LEU A 88 10.18 -10.20 -0.31
CA LEU A 88 9.81 -9.16 0.64
C LEU A 88 10.81 -8.01 0.51
N VAL A 89 10.30 -6.80 0.28
CA VAL A 89 11.11 -5.62 -0.01
C VAL A 89 11.10 -4.64 1.15
N HIS A 90 9.95 -4.47 1.81
CA HIS A 90 9.86 -3.60 2.97
C HIS A 90 8.78 -4.05 3.95
N GLU A 91 8.97 -3.64 5.19
CA GLU A 91 8.09 -3.85 6.33
C GLU A 91 7.99 -2.56 7.13
N THR A 92 6.78 -2.16 7.46
CA THR A 92 6.49 -1.04 8.34
C THR A 92 5.67 -1.57 9.53
N PRO A 93 6.32 -1.82 10.68
CA PRO A 93 5.62 -2.13 11.92
C PRO A 93 4.74 -0.95 12.35
N THR A 94 3.60 -1.25 12.95
CA THR A 94 2.66 -0.24 13.47
C THR A 94 1.75 -0.84 14.53
N ARG A 95 1.24 -0.01 15.43
CA ARG A 95 0.23 -0.40 16.43
C ARG A 95 -1.15 -0.60 15.80
N TYR A 96 -1.39 -0.04 14.62
CA TYR A 96 -2.69 0.00 13.96
C TYR A 96 -2.59 -0.48 12.49
N ALA A 97 -2.17 -1.73 12.28
CA ALA A 97 -1.84 -2.26 10.96
C ALA A 97 -2.97 -2.15 9.92
N LYS A 98 -4.22 -2.38 10.34
CA LYS A 98 -5.39 -2.25 9.46
C LYS A 98 -5.71 -0.79 9.11
N LYS A 99 -5.54 0.15 10.05
CA LYS A 99 -5.69 1.59 9.76
C LYS A 99 -4.61 2.07 8.79
N LEU A 100 -3.36 1.68 9.00
CA LEU A 100 -2.24 2.00 8.11
C LEU A 100 -2.50 1.46 6.69
N GLU A 101 -2.83 0.17 6.55
CA GLU A 101 -3.13 -0.46 5.26
C GLU A 101 -4.26 0.27 4.53
N ARG A 102 -5.36 0.59 5.23
CA ARG A 102 -6.50 1.32 4.63
C ARG A 102 -6.09 2.69 4.11
N ALA A 103 -5.32 3.45 4.90
CA ALA A 103 -4.83 4.76 4.50
C ALA A 103 -3.88 4.66 3.29
N LEU A 104 -2.96 3.68 3.31
CA LEU A 104 -2.07 3.41 2.18
C LEU A 104 -2.84 3.03 0.91
N HIS A 105 -3.78 2.10 1.00
CA HIS A 105 -4.60 1.69 -0.15
C HIS A 105 -5.44 2.85 -0.68
N ARG A 106 -5.95 3.75 0.18
CA ARG A 106 -6.64 4.97 -0.25
C ARG A 106 -5.70 5.92 -1.01
N PHE A 107 -4.47 6.07 -0.53
CA PHE A 107 -3.44 6.84 -1.22
C PHE A 107 -3.14 6.24 -2.61
N LEU A 108 -2.87 4.93 -2.68
CA LEU A 108 -2.53 4.25 -3.94
C LEU A 108 -3.71 4.27 -4.93
N LYS A 109 -4.96 4.23 -4.46
CA LYS A 109 -6.15 4.43 -5.31
C LYS A 109 -6.24 5.85 -5.84
N THR A 110 -6.01 6.85 -4.98
CA THR A 110 -5.97 8.28 -5.39
C THR A 110 -4.90 8.51 -6.46
N ALA A 111 -3.78 7.80 -6.36
CA ALA A 111 -2.69 7.89 -7.31
C ALA A 111 -2.88 7.05 -8.60
N ASP A 112 -4.04 6.40 -8.76
CA ASP A 112 -4.39 5.58 -9.92
C ASP A 112 -3.32 4.53 -10.30
N VAL A 113 -2.74 3.90 -9.27
CA VAL A 113 -1.73 2.83 -9.46
C VAL A 113 -2.29 1.44 -9.20
N TRP A 114 -3.60 1.29 -9.04
CA TRP A 114 -4.23 -0.01 -8.76
C TRP A 114 -4.33 -0.84 -10.03
N LYS A 115 -3.74 -2.03 -10.06
CA LYS A 115 -3.94 -2.96 -11.18
C LYS A 115 -5.32 -3.58 -11.12
N GLN A 116 -6.02 -3.60 -12.26
CA GLN A 116 -7.24 -4.39 -12.39
C GLN A 116 -6.93 -5.86 -12.12
N PRO A 117 -7.71 -6.56 -11.27
CA PRO A 117 -7.46 -7.96 -10.96
C PRO A 117 -7.51 -8.82 -12.23
N CYS A 118 -6.35 -9.28 -12.70
CA CYS A 118 -6.24 -10.27 -13.76
C CYS A 118 -5.85 -11.63 -13.18
N ALA A 119 -6.08 -12.70 -13.95
CA ALA A 119 -5.64 -14.02 -13.54
C ALA A 119 -4.12 -14.08 -13.57
N CYS A 120 -3.50 -14.43 -12.44
CA CYS A 120 -2.05 -14.55 -12.38
C CYS A 120 -1.55 -15.60 -13.38
N GLN A 121 -0.55 -15.27 -14.19
CA GLN A 121 0.04 -16.20 -15.13
C GLN A 121 0.65 -17.45 -14.45
N SER A 122 1.14 -17.30 -13.21
CA SER A 122 1.73 -18.43 -12.47
C SER A 122 0.71 -19.35 -11.82
N CYS A 123 -0.37 -18.83 -11.22
CA CYS A 123 -1.26 -19.62 -10.37
C CYS A 123 -2.73 -19.59 -10.80
N ARG A 124 -3.06 -18.83 -11.86
CA ARG A 124 -4.40 -18.60 -12.41
C ARG A 124 -5.43 -17.98 -11.44
N VAL A 125 -5.06 -17.71 -10.20
CA VAL A 125 -5.89 -16.97 -9.23
C VAL A 125 -5.87 -15.48 -9.55
N LYS A 126 -7.01 -14.81 -9.35
CA LYS A 126 -7.11 -13.34 -9.42
C LYS A 126 -6.57 -12.73 -8.13
N HIS A 127 -5.33 -12.26 -8.16
CA HIS A 127 -4.77 -11.53 -7.03
C HIS A 127 -5.40 -10.14 -6.93
N ARG A 128 -5.58 -9.69 -5.69
CA ARG A 128 -6.06 -8.33 -5.37
C ARG A 128 -4.92 -7.54 -4.75
N GLU A 129 -5.02 -6.22 -4.87
CA GLU A 129 -4.07 -5.26 -4.30
C GLU A 129 -2.66 -5.45 -4.90
N GLU A 130 -2.61 -5.59 -6.22
CA GLU A 130 -1.39 -5.45 -7.01
C GLU A 130 -1.35 -4.01 -7.57
N PHE A 131 -0.14 -3.44 -7.65
CA PHE A 131 0.05 -2.02 -7.90
C PHE A 131 1.15 -1.76 -8.95
N GLU A 132 0.92 -0.75 -9.80
CA GLU A 132 1.88 -0.17 -10.75
C GLU A 132 2.55 1.08 -10.17
N VAL A 133 3.40 0.87 -9.15
CA VAL A 133 4.02 1.98 -8.40
C VAL A 133 4.99 2.83 -9.22
N GLU A 134 5.40 2.40 -10.42
CA GLU A 134 6.25 3.20 -11.31
C GLU A 134 5.60 4.54 -11.66
N ARG A 135 4.27 4.58 -11.77
CA ARG A 135 3.51 5.80 -12.09
C ARG A 135 3.59 6.89 -11.01
N ILE A 136 4.02 6.54 -9.79
CA ILE A 136 4.18 7.48 -8.68
C ILE A 136 5.64 7.78 -8.35
N GLY A 137 6.60 7.32 -9.16
CA GLY A 137 8.04 7.45 -8.90
C GLY A 137 8.65 6.21 -8.25
N GLY A 138 8.05 5.04 -8.47
CA GLY A 138 8.60 3.74 -8.07
C GLY A 138 8.27 3.30 -6.64
N VAL A 139 8.75 2.11 -6.29
CA VAL A 139 8.46 1.48 -4.98
C VAL A 139 9.04 2.27 -3.81
N GLU A 140 10.16 2.96 -3.99
CA GLU A 140 10.81 3.73 -2.93
C GLU A 140 9.92 4.87 -2.44
N LYS A 141 9.28 5.58 -3.38
CA LYS A 141 8.27 6.59 -3.06
C LYS A 141 7.05 6.00 -2.36
N ALA A 142 6.58 4.84 -2.81
CA ALA A 142 5.46 4.12 -2.16
C ALA A 142 5.81 3.69 -0.71
N ILE A 143 7.03 3.22 -0.49
CA ILE A 143 7.56 2.87 0.84
C ILE A 143 7.67 4.12 1.72
N LYS A 144 8.20 5.23 1.19
CA LYS A 144 8.28 6.50 1.91
C LYS A 144 6.91 6.96 2.39
N VAL A 145 5.91 6.93 1.50
CA VAL A 145 4.50 7.20 1.85
C VAL A 145 3.99 6.27 2.94
N THR A 146 4.28 4.96 2.83
CA THR A 146 3.88 3.96 3.85
C THR A 146 4.44 4.31 5.23
N ARG A 147 5.72 4.71 5.30
CA ARG A 147 6.38 5.13 6.54
C ARG A 147 5.77 6.41 7.12
N LEU A 148 5.52 7.42 6.28
CA LEU A 148 4.90 8.68 6.71
C LEU A 148 3.50 8.43 7.29
N ILE A 149 2.67 7.66 6.60
CA ILE A 149 1.36 7.26 7.10
C ILE A 149 1.51 6.53 8.44
N GLY A 150 2.46 5.61 8.56
CA GLY A 150 2.72 4.89 9.82
C GLY A 150 3.04 5.80 10.99
N LYS A 151 3.96 6.75 10.81
CA LYS A 151 4.28 7.76 11.84
C LYS A 151 3.06 8.56 12.27
N ILE A 152 2.25 9.03 11.31
CA ILE A 152 1.05 9.84 11.62
C ILE A 152 -0.01 8.98 12.31
N VAL A 153 -0.13 7.70 11.94
CA VAL A 153 -1.11 6.78 12.53
C VAL A 153 -0.71 6.37 13.95
N ASP A 154 0.57 6.16 14.23
CA ASP A 154 1.05 5.73 15.55
C ASP A 154 1.27 6.88 16.56
N SER A 155 1.30 8.13 16.09
CA SER A 155 1.44 9.34 16.94
C SER A 155 0.12 9.90 17.46
N LYS A 156 -1.01 9.32 17.06
CA LYS A 156 -2.36 9.71 17.47
C LYS A 156 -2.98 8.63 18.36
#